data_AF-A0A8T7BLE0-F1
#
_entry.id   AF-A0A8T7BLE0-F1
#
_cell.length_a   1.000
_cell.length_b   1.000
_cell.length_c   1.000
_cell.angle_alpha   90.00
_cell.angle_beta   90.00
_cell.angle_gamma   90.00
#
_symmetry.space_group_name_H-M   'P 1'
#
loop_
_entity.id
_entity.type
_entity.pdbx_description
1 polymer ?
#
loop_
_entity_poly.entity_id
_entity_poly.type
_entity_poly.pdbx_seq_one_letter_code
_entity_poly.pdbx_strand_id
1 'polypeptide(L)'
;MLDWDSLSFERIWPLWLGVAAAVIFSALWFYKTRAHFPDIMLLNDTVAAKGVLDRLPIIFTTIILGLIIIVLMQPTVIRSVIVDQRARDFLVVFDTSRSMRHDTNVKREELELRFERRAGTFSTAVDDPNSLPMLARYELARESLLGFLSQRKAQDRVGMIFFNDNAFTMSAPTANIDFVIEQLASMDE
;
A
#
# COMPACT_ATOMS: atom_id res chain seq x y z
N MET A 1 12.97 26.91 -0.87
CA MET A 1 11.98 25.88 -1.28
C MET A 1 11.18 25.56 -0.02
N LEU A 2 9.90 25.93 0.03
CA LEU A 2 9.07 25.69 1.21
C LEU A 2 8.87 24.18 1.38
N ASP A 3 9.23 23.66 2.55
CA ASP A 3 9.10 22.25 2.89
C ASP A 3 7.65 21.95 3.28
N TRP A 4 6.85 21.62 2.25
CA TRP A 4 5.43 21.33 2.37
C TRP A 4 5.13 20.09 3.22
N ASP A 5 6.12 19.21 3.45
CA ASP A 5 5.95 18.00 4.27
C ASP A 5 5.92 18.29 5.78
N SER A 6 6.47 19.44 6.20
CA SER A 6 6.47 19.88 7.60
C SER A 6 5.16 20.57 8.05
N LEU A 7 4.29 20.89 7.09
CA LEU A 7 3.04 21.62 7.29
C LEU A 7 1.90 20.63 7.58
N SER A 8 1.86 20.11 8.81
CA SER A 8 0.73 19.28 9.24
C SER A 8 -0.57 20.09 9.21
N PHE A 9 -1.59 19.57 8.52
CA PHE A 9 -2.89 20.22 8.33
C PHE A 9 -3.50 20.70 9.66
N GLU A 10 -3.31 19.92 10.73
CA GLU A 10 -3.72 20.23 12.11
C GLU A 10 -3.16 21.56 12.65
N ARG A 11 -2.00 22.01 12.18
CA ARG A 11 -1.35 23.22 12.68
C ARG A 11 -1.78 24.49 11.93
N ILE A 12 -2.30 24.36 10.71
CA ILE A 12 -2.48 25.49 9.78
C ILE A 12 -3.97 25.78 9.53
N TRP A 13 -4.86 24.79 9.69
CA TRP A 13 -6.30 25.00 9.54
C TRP A 13 -6.88 26.14 10.41
N PRO A 14 -6.39 26.43 11.66
CA PRO A 14 -6.91 27.55 12.44
C PRO A 14 -6.55 28.90 11.82
N LEU A 15 -5.40 28.97 11.14
CA LEU A 15 -4.91 30.17 10.47
C LEU A 15 -5.73 30.43 9.20
N TRP A 16 -6.05 29.38 8.44
CA TRP A 16 -6.97 29.48 7.30
C TRP A 16 -8.39 29.88 7.70
N LEU A 17 -8.90 29.35 8.83
CA LEU A 17 -10.18 29.81 9.38
C LEU A 17 -10.15 31.26 9.83
N GLY A 18 -9.06 31.71 10.45
CA GLY A 18 -8.86 33.10 10.82
C GLY A 18 -8.90 34.03 9.60
N VAL A 19 -8.22 33.63 8.51
CA VAL A 19 -8.23 34.39 7.24
C VAL A 19 -9.63 34.38 6.62
N ALA A 20 -10.30 33.23 6.54
CA ALA A 20 -11.66 33.14 5.99
C ALA A 20 -12.65 33.99 6.80
N ALA A 21 -12.59 33.92 8.13
CA ALA A 21 -13.41 34.74 9.01
C ALA A 21 -13.13 36.23 8.82
N ALA A 22 -11.85 36.64 8.73
CA ALA A 22 -11.48 38.04 8.48
C ALA A 22 -12.00 38.55 7.13
N VAL A 23 -11.94 37.73 6.07
CA VAL A 23 -12.49 38.08 4.74
C VAL A 23 -14.01 38.23 4.79
N ILE A 24 -14.72 37.29 5.43
CA ILE A 24 -16.18 37.35 5.56
C ILE A 24 -16.60 38.55 6.43
N PHE A 25 -15.94 38.78 7.56
CA PHE A 25 -16.26 39.90 8.44
C PHE A 25 -15.99 41.24 7.76
N SER A 26 -14.91 41.34 6.98
CA SER A 26 -14.63 42.53 6.16
C SER A 26 -15.73 42.73 5.12
N ALA A 27 -16.09 41.69 4.36
CA ALA A 27 -17.14 41.77 3.35
C ALA A 27 -18.52 42.16 3.95
N LEU A 28 -18.89 41.57 5.08
CA LEU A 28 -20.12 41.88 5.81
C LEU A 28 -20.10 43.29 6.40
N TRP A 29 -18.94 43.72 6.93
CA TRP A 29 -18.76 45.08 7.41
C TRP A 29 -18.95 46.09 6.29
N PHE A 30 -18.32 45.88 5.12
CA PHE A 30 -18.50 46.73 3.94
C PHE A 30 -19.95 46.73 3.44
N TYR A 31 -20.61 45.57 3.40
CA TYR A 31 -22.02 45.45 3.02
C TYR A 31 -22.95 46.21 3.98
N LYS A 32 -22.75 46.05 5.30
CA LYS A 32 -23.59 46.65 6.34
C LYS A 32 -23.39 48.16 6.45
N THR A 33 -22.16 48.64 6.35
CA THR A 33 -21.87 50.08 6.45
C THR A 33 -22.25 50.85 5.20
N ARG A 34 -22.72 50.19 4.12
CA ARG A 34 -22.82 50.77 2.77
C ARG A 34 -21.55 51.56 2.42
N ALA A 35 -20.41 51.16 2.98
CA ALA A 35 -19.16 51.80 2.72
C ALA A 35 -18.82 51.44 1.28
N HIS A 36 -19.05 52.39 0.38
CA HIS A 36 -18.43 52.38 -0.93
C HIS A 36 -16.94 52.14 -0.68
N PHE A 37 -16.40 51.10 -1.31
CA PHE A 37 -14.96 50.79 -1.34
C PHE A 37 -14.18 52.10 -1.42
N PRO A 38 -13.11 52.33 -0.63
CA PRO A 38 -12.44 53.62 -0.51
C PRO A 38 -12.34 54.27 -1.87
N ASP A 39 -13.05 55.39 -2.03
CA ASP A 39 -13.55 55.96 -3.29
C ASP A 39 -12.67 55.61 -4.49
N ILE A 40 -12.98 54.48 -5.13
CA ILE A 40 -12.40 54.18 -6.43
C ILE A 40 -12.94 55.18 -7.46
N MET A 41 -13.96 55.99 -7.13
CA MET A 41 -14.44 57.11 -7.95
C MET A 41 -13.29 58.05 -8.41
N LEU A 42 -12.29 58.32 -7.56
CA LEU A 42 -11.13 59.14 -7.95
C LEU A 42 -10.23 58.48 -9.02
N LEU A 43 -10.20 57.14 -9.08
CA LEU A 43 -9.51 56.35 -10.11
C LEU A 43 -10.41 56.00 -11.30
N ASN A 44 -11.73 56.01 -11.11
CA ASN A 44 -12.73 55.61 -12.11
C ASN A 44 -13.00 56.70 -13.15
N ASP A 45 -12.69 57.97 -12.83
CA ASP A 45 -12.80 59.08 -13.77
C ASP A 45 -11.55 59.27 -14.64
N THR A 46 -10.44 58.60 -14.32
CA THR A 46 -9.16 58.72 -15.07
C THR A 46 -8.85 57.54 -15.99
N VAL A 47 -9.56 56.42 -15.87
CA VAL A 47 -9.30 55.22 -16.66
C VAL A 47 -10.61 54.74 -17.31
N ALA A 48 -10.59 54.51 -18.63
CA ALA A 48 -11.70 54.02 -19.44
C ALA A 48 -12.14 52.57 -19.12
N ALA A 49 -11.95 52.11 -17.89
CA ALA A 49 -12.19 50.75 -17.41
C ALA A 49 -13.40 50.66 -16.45
N LYS A 50 -14.32 51.63 -16.52
CA LYS A 50 -15.53 51.73 -15.66
C LYS A 50 -16.30 50.41 -15.57
N GLY A 51 -16.49 49.73 -16.70
CA GLY A 51 -17.20 48.44 -16.75
C GLY A 51 -16.44 47.23 -16.18
N VAL A 52 -15.12 47.32 -15.99
CA VAL A 52 -14.30 46.25 -15.40
C VAL A 52 -14.27 46.38 -13.88
N LEU A 53 -14.13 47.61 -13.37
CA LEU A 53 -14.15 47.92 -11.93
C LEU A 53 -15.48 47.53 -11.28
N ASP A 54 -16.60 47.80 -11.95
CA ASP A 54 -17.95 47.43 -11.46
C ASP A 54 -18.16 45.91 -11.36
N ARG A 55 -17.38 45.12 -12.12
CA ARG A 55 -17.47 43.65 -12.13
C ARG A 55 -16.50 42.99 -11.14
N LEU A 56 -15.57 43.73 -10.55
CA LEU A 56 -14.61 43.19 -9.60
C LEU A 56 -15.28 42.47 -8.42
N PRO A 57 -16.34 43.01 -7.77
CA PRO A 57 -16.98 42.32 -6.66
C PRO A 57 -17.51 40.93 -7.05
N ILE A 58 -18.04 40.79 -8.27
CA ILE A 58 -18.57 39.52 -8.80
C ILE A 58 -17.44 38.54 -9.08
N ILE A 59 -16.34 39.02 -9.67
CA ILE A 59 -15.16 38.20 -9.96
C ILE A 59 -14.55 37.68 -8.66
N PHE A 60 -14.35 38.55 -7.66
CA PHE A 60 -13.84 38.14 -6.36
C PHE A 60 -14.78 37.16 -5.64
N THR A 61 -16.09 37.40 -5.69
CA THR A 61 -17.07 36.48 -5.08
C THR A 61 -17.02 35.11 -5.73
N THR A 62 -16.92 35.04 -7.06
CA THR A 62 -16.81 33.78 -7.81
C THR A 62 -15.52 33.02 -7.47
N ILE A 63 -14.39 33.72 -7.37
CA ILE A 63 -13.10 33.13 -6.99
C ILE A 63 -13.17 32.57 -5.56
N ILE A 64 -13.71 33.35 -4.61
CA ILE A 64 -13.86 32.92 -3.22
C ILE A 64 -14.76 31.68 -3.13
N LEU A 65 -15.90 31.67 -3.84
CA LEU A 65 -16.80 30.52 -3.86
C LEU A 65 -16.11 29.27 -4.43
N GLY A 66 -15.36 29.42 -5.52
CA GLY A 66 -14.58 28.33 -6.12
C GLY A 66 -13.53 27.77 -5.16
N LEU A 67 -12.81 28.65 -4.45
CA LEU A 67 -11.83 28.23 -3.44
C LEU A 67 -12.50 27.51 -2.26
N ILE A 68 -13.65 27.99 -1.80
CA ILE A 68 -14.42 27.32 -0.74
C ILE A 68 -14.85 25.93 -1.19
N ILE A 69 -15.34 25.76 -2.42
CA ILE A 69 -15.71 24.45 -2.97
C ILE A 69 -14.50 23.52 -3.01
N ILE A 70 -13.34 23.99 -3.48
CA ILE A 70 -12.10 23.19 -3.53
C ILE A 70 -11.66 22.76 -2.11
N VAL A 71 -11.79 23.64 -1.11
CA VAL A 71 -11.48 23.31 0.29
C VAL A 71 -12.48 22.31 0.87
N LEU A 72 -13.78 22.51 0.61
CA LEU A 72 -14.85 21.62 1.06
C LEU A 72 -14.81 20.25 0.39
N MET A 73 -14.29 20.18 -0.84
CA MET A 73 -14.09 18.92 -1.55
C MET A 73 -13.11 17.99 -0.83
N GLN A 74 -12.42 18.45 0.23
CA GLN A 74 -11.40 17.70 0.99
C GLN A 74 -10.61 16.79 0.04
N PRO A 75 -9.89 17.36 -0.95
CA PRO A 75 -9.21 16.56 -1.96
C PRO A 75 -8.38 15.54 -1.21
N THR A 76 -8.82 14.29 -1.26
CA THR A 76 -8.14 13.19 -0.58
C THR A 76 -6.81 13.11 -1.28
N VAL A 77 -5.79 13.74 -0.70
CA VAL A 77 -4.41 13.55 -1.12
C VAL A 77 -4.19 12.09 -0.84
N ILE A 78 -4.25 11.29 -1.91
CA ILE A 78 -3.84 9.90 -1.87
C ILE A 78 -2.38 10.00 -1.46
N ARG A 79 -2.11 9.85 -0.16
CA ARG A 79 -0.76 9.58 0.30
C ARG A 79 -0.41 8.32 -0.45
N SER A 80 0.41 8.45 -1.49
CA SER A 80 1.29 7.38 -1.88
C SER A 80 2.17 7.19 -0.66
N VAL A 81 1.68 6.36 0.26
CA VAL A 81 2.54 5.74 1.25
C VAL A 81 3.53 5.00 0.38
N ILE A 82 4.69 5.60 0.15
CA ILE A 82 5.88 4.89 -0.23
C ILE A 82 6.02 3.92 0.93
N VAL A 83 5.46 2.73 0.77
CA VAL A 83 5.59 1.65 1.73
C VAL A 83 7.09 1.42 1.76
N ASP A 84 7.70 1.97 2.80
CA ASP A 84 9.13 1.97 3.02
C ASP A 84 9.58 0.52 2.77
N GLN A 85 10.38 0.31 1.73
CA GLN A 85 10.77 -1.02 1.27
C GLN A 85 11.84 -1.61 2.20
N ARG A 86 11.65 -1.43 3.50
CA ARG A 86 12.52 -1.98 4.54
C ARG A 86 12.58 -3.49 4.38
N ALA A 87 13.76 -4.03 4.67
CA ALA A 87 13.98 -5.44 4.89
C ALA A 87 12.83 -6.02 5.73
N ARG A 88 12.16 -7.04 5.19
CA ARG A 88 11.09 -7.74 5.90
C ARG A 88 11.62 -9.07 6.42
N ASP A 89 11.24 -9.38 7.65
CA ASP A 89 11.49 -10.68 8.25
C ASP A 89 10.24 -11.54 8.08
N PHE A 90 10.40 -12.68 7.43
CA PHE A 90 9.36 -13.68 7.27
C PHE A 90 9.70 -14.92 8.10
N LEU A 91 8.71 -15.43 8.82
CA LEU A 91 8.80 -16.73 9.46
C LEU A 91 7.82 -17.67 8.75
N VAL A 92 8.36 -18.65 8.04
CA VAL A 92 7.57 -19.67 7.36
C VAL A 92 7.42 -20.87 8.28
N VAL A 93 6.18 -21.25 8.53
CA VAL A 93 5.85 -22.43 9.34
C VAL A 93 5.14 -23.42 8.43
N PHE A 94 5.72 -24.60 8.26
CA PHE A 94 5.27 -25.62 7.33
C PHE A 94 4.78 -26.86 8.06
N ASP A 95 3.58 -27.31 7.73
CA ASP A 95 2.99 -28.54 8.28
C ASP A 95 3.58 -29.77 7.56
N THR A 96 4.20 -30.68 8.32
CA THR A 96 4.75 -31.94 7.80
C THR A 96 3.95 -33.17 8.28
N SER A 97 2.74 -32.95 8.79
CA SER A 97 1.82 -34.01 9.23
C SER A 97 1.43 -34.97 8.10
N ARG A 98 0.95 -36.16 8.48
CA ARG A 98 0.51 -37.18 7.50
C ARG A 98 -0.61 -36.68 6.59
N SER A 99 -1.48 -35.77 7.04
CA SER A 99 -2.54 -35.18 6.21
C SER A 99 -2.03 -34.38 5.03
N MET A 100 -0.79 -33.86 5.10
CA MET A 100 -0.17 -33.13 3.99
C MET A 100 0.26 -34.05 2.84
N ARG A 101 0.27 -35.37 3.06
CA ARG A 101 0.58 -36.38 2.04
C ARG A 101 -0.64 -36.84 1.26
N HIS A 102 -1.84 -36.38 1.61
CA HIS A 102 -3.02 -36.69 0.83
C HIS A 102 -2.99 -36.01 -0.53
N ASP A 103 -3.38 -36.78 -1.53
CA ASP A 103 -3.53 -36.30 -2.89
C ASP A 103 -4.61 -35.21 -2.96
N THR A 104 -4.40 -34.29 -3.87
CA THR A 104 -5.32 -33.20 -4.19
C THR A 104 -6.04 -33.50 -5.50
N ASN A 105 -6.88 -32.57 -5.96
CA ASN A 105 -7.52 -32.68 -7.27
C ASN A 105 -6.64 -32.10 -8.39
N VAL A 106 -5.41 -31.68 -8.10
CA VAL A 106 -4.48 -31.12 -9.08
C VAL A 106 -3.70 -32.26 -9.72
N LYS A 107 -3.76 -32.35 -11.05
CA LYS A 107 -3.01 -33.35 -11.80
C LYS A 107 -1.54 -32.96 -11.86
N ARG A 108 -0.65 -33.95 -11.77
CA ARG A 108 0.79 -33.74 -11.88
C ARG A 108 1.21 -33.11 -13.21
N GLU A 109 0.50 -33.44 -14.30
CA GLU A 109 0.76 -32.90 -15.64
C GLU A 109 0.45 -31.40 -15.79
N GLU A 110 -0.35 -30.83 -14.88
CA GLU A 110 -0.76 -29.42 -14.93
C GLU A 110 0.28 -28.46 -14.31
N LEU A 111 1.27 -28.99 -13.58
CA LEU A 111 2.24 -28.19 -12.85
C LEU A 111 3.64 -28.78 -12.96
N GLU A 112 4.59 -28.00 -13.48
CA GLU A 112 6.01 -28.35 -13.41
C GLU A 112 6.50 -28.21 -11.97
N LEU A 113 6.90 -29.32 -11.36
CA LEU A 113 7.46 -29.35 -10.01
C LEU A 113 8.98 -29.30 -10.05
N ARG A 114 9.59 -28.46 -9.22
CA ARG A 114 11.05 -28.46 -9.05
C ARG A 114 11.56 -29.54 -8.11
N PHE A 115 10.70 -30.01 -7.21
CA PHE A 115 11.04 -31.02 -6.21
C PHE A 115 10.21 -32.27 -6.46
N GLU A 116 10.90 -33.39 -6.66
CA GLU A 116 10.24 -34.68 -6.82
C GLU A 116 9.77 -35.22 -5.46
N ARG A 117 8.62 -35.92 -5.48
CA ARG A 117 8.13 -36.69 -4.34
C ARG A 117 9.09 -37.85 -4.08
N ARG A 118 9.68 -37.91 -2.90
CA ARG A 118 10.31 -39.14 -2.41
C ARG A 118 9.21 -40.13 -1.98
N ALA A 119 8.73 -40.95 -2.92
CA ALA A 119 7.92 -42.11 -2.58
C ALA A 119 8.84 -43.18 -1.95
N GLY A 120 8.53 -43.64 -0.75
CA GLY A 120 9.28 -44.74 -0.14
C GLY A 120 9.26 -44.77 1.39
N THR A 121 9.10 -43.63 2.06
CA THR A 121 9.26 -43.62 3.52
C THR A 121 7.99 -44.02 4.28
N PHE A 122 6.78 -43.72 3.78
CA PHE A 122 5.52 -43.95 4.53
C PHE A 122 4.21 -44.07 3.71
N SER A 123 4.28 -44.07 2.38
CA SER A 123 3.18 -44.41 1.46
C SER A 123 3.42 -45.82 0.95
N THR A 124 2.40 -46.54 0.46
CA THR A 124 2.57 -47.79 -0.32
C THR A 124 3.79 -47.63 -1.21
N ALA A 125 4.74 -48.57 -1.15
CA ALA A 125 5.92 -48.54 -2.00
C ALA A 125 5.44 -48.41 -3.45
N VAL A 126 5.64 -47.23 -4.04
CA VAL A 126 5.34 -46.97 -5.44
C VAL A 126 6.70 -46.97 -6.12
N ASP A 127 6.87 -47.88 -7.08
CA ASP A 127 8.14 -48.05 -7.80
C ASP A 127 8.54 -46.79 -8.59
N ASP A 128 7.57 -45.96 -8.96
CA ASP A 128 7.78 -44.64 -9.59
C ASP A 128 6.91 -43.56 -8.93
N PRO A 129 7.48 -42.58 -8.21
CA PRO A 129 6.74 -41.45 -7.64
C PRO A 129 5.94 -40.63 -8.67
N ASN A 130 6.39 -40.61 -9.93
CA ASN A 130 5.72 -39.89 -11.02
C ASN A 130 4.51 -40.65 -11.58
N SER A 131 4.33 -41.93 -11.21
CA SER A 131 3.13 -42.69 -11.57
C SER A 131 1.88 -42.27 -10.82
N LEU A 132 2.01 -41.42 -9.78
CA LEU A 132 0.88 -40.87 -9.04
C LEU A 132 0.25 -39.72 -9.85
N PRO A 133 -1.02 -39.87 -10.31
CA PRO A 133 -1.63 -38.92 -11.22
C PRO A 133 -1.92 -37.56 -10.57
N MET A 134 -2.07 -37.55 -9.24
CA MET A 134 -2.44 -36.38 -8.45
C MET A 134 -1.28 -35.91 -7.57
N LEU A 135 -1.18 -34.61 -7.38
CA LEU A 135 -0.19 -34.00 -6.50
C LEU A 135 -0.64 -34.07 -5.04
N ALA A 136 0.30 -34.38 -4.14
CA ALA A 136 0.05 -34.27 -2.70
C ALA A 136 0.06 -32.80 -2.25
N ARG A 137 -0.63 -32.50 -1.14
CA ARG A 137 -0.72 -31.14 -0.59
C ARG A 137 0.65 -30.55 -0.29
N TYR A 138 1.58 -31.35 0.22
CA TYR A 138 2.93 -30.90 0.55
C TYR A 138 3.74 -30.50 -0.69
N GLU A 139 3.53 -31.17 -1.83
CA GLU A 139 4.20 -30.83 -3.10
C GLU A 139 3.74 -29.46 -3.60
N LEU A 140 2.43 -29.23 -3.58
CA LEU A 140 1.84 -27.94 -3.94
C LEU A 140 2.29 -26.81 -3.00
N ALA A 141 2.31 -27.08 -1.69
CA ALA A 141 2.77 -26.11 -0.71
C ALA A 141 4.26 -25.80 -0.89
N ARG A 142 5.09 -26.80 -1.20
CA ARG A 142 6.52 -26.63 -1.48
C ARG A 142 6.75 -25.76 -2.72
N GLU A 143 6.04 -26.05 -3.81
CA GLU A 143 6.15 -25.28 -5.06
C GLU A 143 5.63 -23.84 -4.90
N SER A 144 4.50 -23.66 -4.21
CA SER A 144 3.99 -22.33 -3.87
C SER A 144 4.98 -21.52 -3.03
N LEU A 145 5.61 -22.16 -2.05
CA LEU A 145 6.60 -21.52 -1.20
C LEU A 145 7.87 -21.19 -1.99
N LEU A 146 8.31 -22.05 -2.90
CA LEU A 146 9.42 -21.75 -3.80
C LEU A 146 9.13 -20.51 -4.66
N GLY A 147 7.92 -20.40 -5.22
CA GLY A 147 7.47 -19.21 -5.93
C GLY A 147 7.52 -17.95 -5.05
N PHE A 148 7.13 -18.07 -3.78
CA PHE A 148 7.21 -16.98 -2.81
C PHE A 148 8.67 -16.59 -2.47
N LEU A 149 9.54 -17.58 -2.25
CA LEU A 149 10.94 -17.40 -1.88
C LEU A 149 11.75 -16.77 -3.02
N SER A 150 11.54 -17.23 -4.26
CA SER A 150 12.23 -16.70 -5.45
C SER A 150 11.92 -15.23 -5.74
N GLN A 151 10.80 -14.71 -5.23
CA GLN A 151 10.41 -13.30 -5.37
C GLN A 151 10.86 -12.41 -4.19
N ARG A 152 11.57 -12.96 -3.19
CA ARG A 152 12.08 -12.18 -2.07
C ARG A 152 13.16 -11.21 -2.52
N LYS A 153 13.22 -10.05 -1.86
CA LYS A 153 14.31 -9.08 -2.10
C LYS A 153 15.57 -9.55 -1.36
N ALA A 154 16.74 -9.16 -1.86
CA ALA A 154 18.03 -9.49 -1.23
C ALA A 154 18.15 -9.03 0.24
N GLN A 155 17.37 -8.03 0.64
CA GLN A 155 17.34 -7.52 2.01
C GLN A 155 16.31 -8.23 2.90
N ASP A 156 15.42 -9.05 2.36
CA ASP A 156 14.45 -9.80 3.16
C ASP A 156 15.14 -10.97 3.85
N ARG A 157 14.69 -11.31 5.06
CA ARG A 157 15.16 -12.49 5.79
C ARG A 157 14.02 -13.49 5.92
N VAL A 158 14.34 -14.76 5.77
CA VAL A 158 13.37 -15.84 5.92
C VAL A 158 13.90 -16.86 6.91
N GLY A 159 13.09 -17.18 7.93
CA GLY A 159 13.28 -18.34 8.81
C GLY A 159 12.25 -19.41 8.48
N MET A 160 12.59 -20.66 8.76
CA MET A 160 11.76 -21.82 8.43
C MET A 160 11.63 -22.77 9.62
N ILE A 161 10.40 -23.16 9.91
CA ILE A 161 10.04 -24.11 10.95
C ILE A 161 9.17 -25.21 10.33
N PHE A 162 9.52 -26.46 10.57
CA PHE A 162 8.66 -27.61 10.26
C PHE A 162 7.95 -28.04 11.53
N PHE A 163 6.66 -28.37 11.42
CA PHE A 163 5.92 -28.90 12.55
C PHE A 163 5.08 -30.12 12.17
N ASN A 164 5.08 -31.11 13.07
CA ASN A 164 4.18 -32.25 13.07
C ASN A 164 3.63 -32.45 14.50
N ASP A 165 4.04 -33.51 15.18
CA ASP A 165 3.87 -33.69 16.63
C ASP A 165 4.76 -32.72 17.43
N ASN A 166 5.93 -32.36 16.90
CA ASN A 166 6.85 -31.37 17.46
C ASN A 166 7.25 -30.33 16.41
N ALA A 167 7.67 -29.15 16.85
CA ALA A 167 8.18 -28.09 15.98
C ALA A 167 9.72 -28.07 15.99
N PHE A 168 10.32 -28.03 14.80
CA PHE A 168 11.75 -27.98 14.59
C PHE A 168 12.13 -26.77 13.74
N THR A 169 13.09 -25.98 14.20
CA THR A 169 13.64 -24.88 13.42
C THR A 169 14.62 -25.42 12.40
N MET A 170 14.28 -25.31 11.12
CA MET A 170 15.14 -25.73 10.00
C MET A 170 16.12 -24.63 9.61
N SER A 171 15.66 -23.37 9.66
CA SER A 171 16.53 -22.21 9.44
C SER A 171 16.13 -21.06 10.37
N ALA A 172 17.14 -20.48 11.03
CA ALA A 172 16.98 -19.18 11.65
C ALA A 172 16.77 -18.10 10.55
N PRO A 173 16.13 -16.96 10.86
CA PRO A 173 15.93 -15.89 9.89
C PRO A 173 17.22 -15.45 9.20
N THR A 174 17.33 -15.71 7.90
CA THR A 174 18.54 -15.45 7.10
C THR A 174 18.19 -14.76 5.79
N ALA A 175 19.09 -13.90 5.31
CA ALA A 175 19.00 -13.29 3.98
C ALA A 175 19.51 -14.23 2.87
N ASN A 176 20.14 -15.35 3.23
CA ASN A 176 20.55 -16.37 2.27
C ASN A 176 19.32 -17.22 1.88
N ILE A 177 18.57 -16.74 0.89
CA ILE A 177 17.34 -17.41 0.42
C ILE A 177 17.64 -18.76 -0.23
N ASP A 178 18.77 -18.92 -0.90
CA ASP A 178 19.17 -20.19 -1.52
C ASP A 178 19.34 -21.28 -0.46
N PHE A 179 19.96 -20.95 0.68
CA PHE A 179 20.03 -21.86 1.83
C PHE A 179 18.63 -22.26 2.33
N VAL A 180 17.68 -21.33 2.39
CA VAL A 180 16.29 -21.63 2.81
C VAL A 180 15.59 -22.53 1.79
N ILE A 181 15.86 -22.35 0.49
CA ILE A 181 15.33 -23.20 -0.58
C ILE A 181 15.93 -24.61 -0.49
N GLU A 182 17.22 -24.75 -0.18
CA GLU A 182 17.85 -26.05 0.06
C GLU A 182 17.22 -26.78 1.26
N GLN A 183 16.94 -26.07 2.36
CA GLN A 183 16.24 -26.66 3.52
C GLN A 183 14.79 -27.08 3.19
N LEU A 184 14.15 -26.39 2.25
CA LEU A 184 12.82 -26.78 1.79
C LEU A 184 12.85 -28.12 1.03
N ALA A 185 13.94 -28.40 0.31
CA ALA A 185 14.14 -29.64 -0.43
C ALA A 185 14.37 -30.86 0.48
N SER A 186 14.98 -30.65 1.66
CA SER A 186 15.29 -31.73 2.62
C SER A 186 14.09 -32.14 3.48
N MET A 187 12.91 -31.54 3.29
CA MET A 187 11.71 -31.83 4.09
C MET A 187 11.21 -33.28 4.02
N ASP A 188 11.68 -34.07 3.04
CA ASP A 188 11.35 -35.49 2.91
C ASP A 188 12.37 -36.44 3.59
N GLU A 189 13.41 -35.91 4.24
CA GLU A 189 14.41 -36.65 5.06
C GLU A 189 14.00 -36.73 6.53
#